data_AF-A0A1Q7J9V5-F1
#
_entry.id   AF-A0A1Q7J9V5-F1
#
_cell.length_a   1.000
_cell.length_b   1.000
_cell.length_c   1.000
_cell.angle_alpha   90.00
_cell.angle_beta   90.00
_cell.angle_gamma   90.00
#
_symmetry.space_group_name_H-M   'P 1'
#
loop_
_entity.id
_entity.type
_entity.pdbx_description
1 polymer ?
#
loop_
_entity_poly.entity_id
_entity_poly.type
_entity_poly.pdbx_seq_one_letter_code
_entity_poly.pdbx_strand_id
1 'polypeptide(L)'
;MAFIEVVGPVGARKQRLVVTDLSGRSVRLLGESGLYGERGIREYTWCCSSDQLAIITGVVGEAVRPVPESLYVVDVQAGAAHPIEGLPGPLQVAWAAFDSSLYIKCEPPPEARGKPGIPRSPVYRYHVPSGRIALTMHRGVSFSPDGRYYFDVPTEEPGFRLYRASDDQDMTNTLELPAEQIEWGYERGWVPGTKHVLIFIPGSPPHARMPGQRREPARRIDPNAPQLYPDRWNVALDAETGQIVDRFQGDLGAGWKTNAPALPVERRSGVELVRPRP
;
A
#
# COMPACT_ATOMS: atom_id res chain seq x y z
N MET A 1 -5.18 -17.47 12.11
CA MET A 1 -4.40 -18.31 11.15
C MET A 1 -3.60 -17.36 10.28
N ALA A 2 -2.35 -17.67 9.94
CA ALA A 2 -1.54 -16.77 9.10
C ALA A 2 -1.56 -17.23 7.65
N PHE A 3 -1.64 -16.26 6.74
CA PHE A 3 -1.66 -16.46 5.30
C PHE A 3 -0.53 -15.70 4.64
N ILE A 4 -0.02 -16.26 3.55
CA ILE A 4 0.96 -15.65 2.67
C ILE A 4 0.29 -15.46 1.32
N GLU A 5 0.55 -14.33 0.68
CA GLU A 5 0.07 -14.09 -0.67
C GLU A 5 1.19 -14.16 -1.71
N VAL A 6 0.88 -14.83 -2.82
CA VAL A 6 1.72 -14.88 -4.00
C VAL A 6 0.98 -14.16 -5.12
N VAL A 7 1.46 -12.98 -5.45
CA VAL A 7 0.94 -12.17 -6.56
C VAL A 7 1.70 -12.55 -7.83
N GLY A 8 0.97 -12.95 -8.86
CA GLY A 8 1.53 -13.22 -10.19
C GLY A 8 0.74 -12.52 -11.28
N PRO A 9 1.37 -12.10 -12.39
CA PRO A 9 0.64 -11.63 -13.56
C PRO A 9 -0.11 -12.79 -14.22
N VAL A 10 -1.32 -12.54 -14.72
CA VAL A 10 -2.08 -13.48 -15.55
C VAL A 10 -2.46 -12.77 -16.84
N GLY A 11 -1.51 -12.76 -17.78
CA GLY A 11 -1.64 -11.99 -19.01
C GLY A 11 -1.40 -10.48 -18.82
N ALA A 12 -1.69 -9.70 -19.86
CA ALA A 12 -1.47 -8.25 -19.81
C ALA A 12 -2.43 -7.58 -18.82
N ARG A 13 -1.88 -6.89 -17.81
CA ARG A 13 -2.60 -5.97 -16.91
C ARG A 13 -3.63 -6.61 -15.96
N LYS A 14 -3.65 -7.95 -15.84
CA LYS A 14 -4.41 -8.67 -14.81
C LYS A 14 -3.47 -9.30 -13.79
N GLN A 15 -3.92 -9.32 -12.54
CA GLN A 15 -3.20 -9.89 -11.42
C GLN A 15 -3.94 -11.10 -10.87
N ARG A 16 -3.18 -12.11 -10.48
CA ARG A 16 -3.61 -13.24 -9.68
C ARG A 16 -3.09 -13.08 -8.27
N LEU A 17 -3.99 -13.30 -7.33
CA LEU A 17 -3.68 -13.39 -5.91
C LEU A 17 -3.90 -14.84 -5.48
N VAL A 18 -2.80 -15.54 -5.18
CA VAL A 18 -2.85 -16.87 -4.55
C VAL A 18 -2.67 -16.66 -3.06
N VAL A 19 -3.64 -17.09 -2.27
CA VAL A 19 -3.54 -17.09 -0.81
C VAL A 19 -3.17 -18.50 -0.36
N THR A 20 -2.05 -18.63 0.35
CA THR A 20 -1.58 -19.89 0.92
C THR A 20 -1.60 -19.84 2.45
N ASP A 21 -1.80 -20.98 3.09
CA ASP A 21 -1.54 -21.11 4.52
C ASP A 21 -0.04 -21.31 4.80
N LEU A 22 0.37 -21.27 6.07
CA LEU A 22 1.77 -21.45 6.46
C LEU A 22 2.38 -22.81 6.08
N SER A 23 1.56 -23.81 5.74
CA SER A 23 2.07 -25.10 5.23
C SER A 23 2.41 -25.06 3.73
N GLY A 24 2.13 -23.93 3.07
CA GLY A 24 2.31 -23.75 1.63
C GLY A 24 1.11 -24.23 0.80
N ARG A 25 0.03 -24.69 1.44
CA ARG A 25 -1.19 -25.12 0.74
C ARG A 25 -1.98 -23.90 0.28
N SER A 26 -2.35 -23.87 -1.01
CA SER A 26 -3.25 -22.87 -1.57
C SER A 26 -4.65 -22.98 -0.95
N VAL A 27 -5.10 -21.90 -0.31
CA VAL A 27 -6.41 -21.76 0.33
C VAL A 27 -7.39 -21.06 -0.61
N ARG A 28 -6.92 -20.05 -1.34
CA ARG A 28 -7.75 -19.32 -2.30
C ARG A 28 -6.95 -18.84 -3.50
N LEU A 29 -7.65 -18.75 -4.62
CA LEU A 29 -7.16 -18.21 -5.87
C LEU A 29 -8.13 -17.12 -6.33
N LEU A 30 -7.65 -15.90 -6.51
CA LEU A 30 -8.44 -14.75 -6.95
C LEU A 30 -7.78 -14.13 -8.20
N GLY A 31 -8.60 -13.54 -9.08
CA GLY A 31 -8.11 -12.77 -10.25
C GLY A 31 -7.90 -13.58 -11.54
N GLU A 32 -8.00 -14.91 -11.52
CA GLU A 32 -7.97 -15.74 -12.74
C GLU A 32 -9.36 -15.94 -13.37
N SER A 33 -10.40 -16.01 -12.55
CA SER A 33 -11.78 -16.29 -12.99
C SER A 33 -12.80 -15.63 -12.05
N GLY A 34 -14.08 -15.69 -12.43
CA GLY A 34 -15.18 -15.07 -11.70
C GLY A 34 -15.08 -13.54 -11.64
N LEU A 35 -15.74 -12.95 -10.65
CA LEU A 35 -15.83 -11.49 -10.45
C LEU A 35 -14.48 -10.78 -10.58
N TYR A 36 -13.45 -11.29 -9.91
CA TYR A 36 -12.12 -10.68 -9.87
C TYR A 36 -11.32 -10.88 -11.16
N GLY A 37 -11.57 -11.95 -11.92
CA GLY A 37 -10.94 -12.17 -13.22
C GLY A 37 -11.55 -11.29 -14.33
N GLU A 38 -12.85 -11.00 -14.22
CA GLU A 38 -13.57 -10.11 -15.13
C GLU A 38 -13.20 -8.64 -14.91
N ARG A 39 -13.23 -8.21 -13.64
CA ARG A 39 -12.96 -6.81 -13.24
C ARG A 39 -11.47 -6.50 -13.06
N GLY A 40 -10.67 -7.52 -12.73
CA GLY A 40 -9.28 -7.33 -12.36
C GLY A 40 -9.14 -6.76 -10.94
N ILE A 41 -8.07 -7.19 -10.27
CA ILE A 41 -7.69 -6.69 -8.95
C ILE A 41 -6.83 -5.45 -9.13
N ARG A 42 -7.22 -4.34 -8.48
CA ARG A 42 -6.45 -3.09 -8.49
C ARG A 42 -5.55 -2.97 -7.26
N GLU A 43 -6.15 -3.17 -6.08
CA GLU A 43 -5.51 -3.00 -4.78
C GLU A 43 -6.25 -3.86 -3.75
N TYR A 44 -5.57 -4.26 -2.68
CA TYR A 44 -6.19 -5.02 -1.61
C TYR A 44 -5.40 -4.86 -0.31
N THR A 45 -6.04 -5.18 0.82
CA THR A 45 -5.41 -5.21 2.13
C THR A 45 -6.04 -6.29 3.01
N TRP A 46 -5.26 -6.89 3.91
CA TRP A 46 -5.79 -7.73 4.98
C TRP A 46 -6.52 -6.87 6.00
N CYS A 47 -7.74 -7.24 6.39
CA CYS A 47 -8.57 -6.41 7.26
C CYS A 47 -9.48 -7.23 8.15
N CYS A 48 -10.15 -6.55 9.09
CA CYS A 48 -11.44 -6.95 9.68
C CYS A 48 -11.36 -8.14 10.66
N SER A 49 -10.47 -9.10 10.37
CA SER A 49 -10.14 -10.33 11.07
C SER A 49 -8.85 -10.90 10.43
N SER A 50 -8.40 -12.10 10.84
CA SER A 50 -7.18 -12.70 10.25
C SER A 50 -7.40 -13.36 8.88
N ASP A 51 -8.64 -13.50 8.45
CA ASP A 51 -9.06 -14.34 7.32
C ASP A 51 -9.87 -13.57 6.28
N GLN A 52 -9.82 -12.25 6.32
CA GLN A 52 -10.54 -11.38 5.39
C GLN A 52 -9.62 -10.45 4.61
N LEU A 53 -9.98 -10.24 3.34
CA LEU A 53 -9.34 -9.29 2.43
C LEU A 53 -10.33 -8.22 2.00
N ALA A 54 -9.97 -6.96 2.16
CA ALA A 54 -10.63 -5.87 1.44
C ALA A 54 -9.98 -5.73 0.06
N ILE A 55 -10.76 -5.83 -1.01
CA ILE A 55 -10.28 -5.88 -2.39
C ILE A 55 -10.98 -4.80 -3.23
N ILE A 56 -10.18 -3.91 -3.80
CA ILE A 56 -10.62 -2.98 -4.84
C ILE A 56 -10.50 -3.68 -6.20
N THR A 57 -11.61 -3.68 -6.92
CA THR A 57 -11.73 -4.16 -8.29
C THR A 57 -12.05 -3.02 -9.25
N GLY A 58 -11.86 -3.25 -10.55
CA GLY A 58 -12.06 -2.21 -11.54
C GLY A 58 -12.53 -2.68 -12.91
N VAL A 59 -12.29 -1.85 -13.92
CA VAL A 59 -12.43 -2.22 -15.33
C VAL A 59 -11.04 -2.38 -15.92
N VAL A 60 -10.78 -3.54 -16.53
CA VAL A 60 -9.53 -3.80 -17.26
C VAL A 60 -9.61 -3.14 -18.63
N GLY A 61 -8.70 -2.20 -18.91
CA GLY A 61 -8.62 -1.50 -20.19
C GLY A 61 -7.18 -1.28 -20.64
N GLU A 62 -6.93 -0.15 -21.30
CA GLU A 62 -5.58 0.22 -21.77
C GLU A 62 -4.63 0.68 -20.65
N ALA A 63 -5.17 1.00 -19.47
CA ALA A 63 -4.39 1.43 -18.32
C ALA A 63 -3.54 0.30 -17.73
N VAL A 64 -2.41 0.66 -17.10
CA VAL A 64 -1.50 -0.30 -16.44
C VAL A 64 -2.17 -1.03 -15.27
N ARG A 65 -3.12 -0.38 -14.60
CA ARG A 65 -3.95 -0.93 -13.51
C ARG A 65 -5.43 -0.79 -13.85
N PRO A 66 -6.31 -1.70 -13.38
CA PRO A 66 -7.76 -1.56 -13.56
C PRO A 66 -8.28 -0.21 -13.04
N VAL A 67 -9.21 0.41 -13.76
CA VAL A 67 -9.88 1.65 -13.33
C VAL A 67 -10.82 1.33 -12.18
N PRO A 68 -10.69 1.92 -10.99
CA PRO A 68 -11.42 1.49 -9.79
C PRO A 68 -12.94 1.61 -9.95
N GLU A 69 -13.68 0.59 -9.51
CA GLU A 69 -15.14 0.57 -9.59
C GLU A 69 -15.79 0.17 -8.26
N SER A 70 -15.26 -0.85 -7.59
CA SER A 70 -15.95 -1.46 -6.45
C SER A 70 -14.97 -1.99 -5.40
N LEU A 71 -15.39 -1.96 -4.14
CA LEU A 71 -14.68 -2.50 -2.99
C LEU A 71 -15.48 -3.65 -2.37
N TYR A 72 -14.82 -4.77 -2.09
CA TYR A 72 -15.39 -5.94 -1.46
C TYR A 72 -14.61 -6.35 -0.22
N VAL A 73 -15.28 -6.85 0.81
CA VAL A 73 -14.66 -7.63 1.89
C VAL A 73 -14.92 -9.11 1.62
N VAL A 74 -13.84 -9.86 1.49
CA VAL A 74 -13.85 -11.27 1.09
C VAL A 74 -13.40 -12.13 2.25
N ASP A 75 -14.25 -13.06 2.67
CA ASP A 75 -13.86 -14.16 3.53
C ASP A 75 -13.02 -15.14 2.71
N VAL A 76 -11.76 -15.31 3.07
CA VAL A 76 -10.82 -16.14 2.32
C VAL A 76 -11.20 -17.62 2.40
N GLN A 77 -11.78 -18.10 3.50
CA GLN A 77 -12.12 -19.51 3.71
C GLN A 77 -13.47 -19.88 3.11
N ALA A 78 -14.49 -19.05 3.31
CA ALA A 78 -15.81 -19.25 2.74
C ALA A 78 -15.89 -18.84 1.27
N GLY A 79 -15.05 -17.90 0.84
CA GLY A 79 -15.11 -17.27 -0.49
C GLY A 79 -16.26 -16.28 -0.64
N ALA A 80 -17.00 -16.01 0.44
CA ALA A 80 -18.09 -15.05 0.46
C ALA A 80 -17.55 -13.62 0.31
N ALA A 81 -18.11 -12.84 -0.61
CA ALA A 81 -17.72 -11.47 -0.87
C ALA A 81 -18.88 -10.52 -0.56
N HIS A 82 -18.61 -9.50 0.25
CA HIS A 82 -19.59 -8.50 0.65
C HIS A 82 -19.18 -7.14 0.07
N PRO A 83 -20.01 -6.50 -0.77
CA PRO A 83 -19.68 -5.19 -1.30
C PRO A 83 -19.76 -4.12 -0.20
N ILE A 84 -18.84 -3.15 -0.25
CA ILE A 84 -18.96 -1.88 0.48
C ILE A 84 -19.50 -0.85 -0.50
N GLU A 85 -20.77 -0.51 -0.35
CA GLU A 85 -21.49 0.41 -1.24
C GLU A 85 -21.32 1.88 -0.83
N GLY A 86 -21.73 2.80 -1.70
CA GLY A 86 -21.75 4.24 -1.40
C GLY A 86 -20.39 4.96 -1.50
N LEU A 87 -19.38 4.31 -2.08
CA LEU A 87 -18.05 4.87 -2.29
C LEU A 87 -17.82 5.22 -3.77
N PRO A 88 -17.44 6.47 -4.11
CA PRO A 88 -17.13 6.85 -5.48
C PRO A 88 -15.70 6.44 -5.85
N GLY A 89 -15.52 5.48 -6.76
CA GLY A 89 -14.21 5.15 -7.34
C GLY A 89 -13.10 4.88 -6.30
N PRO A 90 -13.17 3.79 -5.51
CA PRO A 90 -12.19 3.52 -4.46
C PRO A 90 -10.79 3.29 -5.05
N LEU A 91 -9.84 4.15 -4.73
CA LEU A 91 -8.47 4.16 -5.27
C LEU A 91 -7.48 3.37 -4.44
N GLN A 92 -7.53 3.57 -3.12
CA GLN A 92 -6.63 2.97 -2.13
C GLN A 92 -7.44 2.46 -0.93
N VAL A 93 -6.95 1.41 -0.28
CA VAL A 93 -7.59 0.86 0.92
C VAL A 93 -6.54 0.39 1.93
N ALA A 94 -6.73 0.75 3.19
CA ALA A 94 -5.89 0.29 4.29
C ALA A 94 -6.72 -0.07 5.52
N TRP A 95 -6.23 -1.06 6.26
CA TRP A 95 -6.83 -1.49 7.52
C TRP A 95 -6.21 -0.76 8.71
N ALA A 96 -7.08 -0.17 9.54
CA ALA A 96 -6.74 0.45 10.82
C ALA A 96 -7.22 -0.45 11.96
N ALA A 97 -6.31 -1.24 12.53
CA ALA A 97 -6.64 -2.17 13.60
C ALA A 97 -7.06 -1.46 14.91
N PHE A 98 -6.48 -0.28 15.20
CA PHE A 98 -6.71 0.45 16.45
C PHE A 98 -8.16 0.90 16.65
N ASP A 99 -8.92 1.06 15.57
CA ASP A 99 -10.33 1.46 15.61
C ASP A 99 -11.24 0.55 14.78
N SER A 100 -10.74 -0.62 14.37
CA SER A 100 -11.46 -1.63 13.59
C SER A 100 -12.11 -1.09 12.31
N SER A 101 -11.39 -0.24 11.58
CA SER A 101 -11.93 0.43 10.39
C SER A 101 -11.09 0.23 9.14
N LEU A 102 -11.76 0.21 7.99
CA LEU A 102 -11.12 0.41 6.70
C LEU A 102 -11.09 1.90 6.40
N TYR A 103 -9.93 2.41 6.00
CA TYR A 103 -9.79 3.74 5.43
C TYR A 103 -9.64 3.61 3.91
N ILE A 104 -10.47 4.36 3.18
CA ILE A 104 -10.62 4.25 1.73
C ILE A 104 -10.42 5.62 1.11
N LYS A 105 -9.39 5.76 0.26
CA LYS A 105 -9.20 6.95 -0.56
C LYS A 105 -9.96 6.75 -1.85
N CYS A 106 -10.77 7.72 -2.22
CA CYS A 106 -11.65 7.66 -3.37
C CYS A 106 -11.23 8.66 -4.44
N GLU A 107 -11.63 8.41 -5.68
CA GLU A 107 -11.53 9.40 -6.74
C GLU A 107 -12.28 10.68 -6.33
N PRO A 108 -11.75 11.86 -6.69
CA PRO A 108 -12.52 13.08 -6.51
C PRO A 108 -13.85 12.95 -7.26
N PRO A 109 -14.97 13.37 -6.65
CA PRO A 109 -16.22 13.44 -7.38
C PRO A 109 -16.03 14.31 -8.64
N PRO A 110 -16.69 14.03 -9.77
CA PRO A 110 -16.51 14.78 -11.01
C PRO A 110 -16.65 16.29 -10.82
N GLU A 111 -17.59 16.72 -9.99
CA GLU A 111 -17.84 18.12 -9.63
C GLU A 111 -16.72 18.82 -8.86
N ALA A 112 -15.75 18.08 -8.31
CA ALA A 112 -14.58 18.57 -7.57
C ALA A 112 -13.40 18.91 -8.47
N ARG A 113 -13.36 18.39 -9.70
CA ARG A 113 -12.21 18.53 -10.58
C ARG A 113 -12.04 20.01 -10.98
N GLY A 114 -10.92 20.62 -10.58
CA GLY A 114 -10.58 22.01 -10.91
C GLY A 114 -11.22 23.09 -10.03
N LYS A 115 -11.94 22.72 -8.95
CA LYS A 115 -12.52 23.69 -8.01
C LYS A 115 -11.66 23.86 -6.75
N PRO A 116 -11.37 25.10 -6.32
CA PRO A 116 -10.72 25.35 -5.03
C PRO A 116 -11.57 24.85 -3.86
N GLY A 117 -10.96 24.19 -2.87
CA GLY A 117 -11.60 23.86 -1.59
C GLY A 117 -12.31 22.51 -1.48
N ILE A 118 -12.44 21.72 -2.56
CA ILE A 118 -12.91 20.33 -2.48
C ILE A 118 -11.69 19.40 -2.39
N PRO A 119 -11.65 18.42 -1.45
CA PRO A 119 -10.53 17.48 -1.38
C PRO A 119 -10.34 16.79 -2.73
N ARG A 120 -9.13 16.89 -3.29
CA ARG A 120 -8.79 16.27 -4.58
C ARG A 120 -8.91 14.74 -4.56
N SER A 121 -8.97 14.12 -3.39
CA SER A 121 -9.25 12.69 -3.21
C SER A 121 -9.79 12.48 -1.79
N PRO A 122 -11.11 12.37 -1.59
CA PRO A 122 -11.69 12.22 -0.26
C PRO A 122 -11.30 10.88 0.38
N VAL A 123 -11.10 10.88 1.70
CA VAL A 123 -10.86 9.67 2.50
C VAL A 123 -12.09 9.35 3.33
N TYR A 124 -12.62 8.15 3.16
CA TYR A 124 -13.75 7.61 3.91
C TYR A 124 -13.26 6.59 4.94
N ARG A 125 -13.96 6.53 6.07
CA ARG A 125 -13.79 5.51 7.11
C ARG A 125 -15.02 4.60 7.11
N TYR A 126 -14.81 3.31 6.87
CA TYR A 126 -15.81 2.26 7.06
C TYR A 126 -15.52 1.53 8.38
N HIS A 127 -16.36 1.74 9.38
CA HIS A 127 -16.25 1.06 10.66
C HIS A 127 -16.89 -0.34 10.55
N VAL A 128 -16.04 -1.38 10.54
CA VAL A 128 -16.45 -2.76 10.24
C VAL A 128 -17.55 -3.27 11.17
N PRO A 129 -17.47 -3.10 12.51
CA PRO A 129 -18.49 -3.63 13.40
C PRO A 129 -19.90 -3.03 13.21
N SER A 130 -20.00 -1.78 12.77
CA SER A 130 -21.30 -1.10 12.62
C SER A 130 -21.73 -0.91 11.16
N GLY A 131 -20.87 -1.26 10.19
CA GLY A 131 -21.12 -1.02 8.76
C GLY A 131 -21.22 0.46 8.37
N ARG A 132 -20.82 1.39 9.26
CA ARG A 132 -21.02 2.83 9.04
C ARG A 132 -19.88 3.40 8.21
N ILE A 133 -20.22 4.10 7.14
CA ILE A 133 -19.31 4.91 6.33
C ILE A 133 -19.40 6.36 6.78
N ALA A 134 -18.26 7.03 6.92
CA ALA A 134 -18.18 8.46 7.17
C ALA A 134 -17.01 9.08 6.40
N LEU A 135 -17.23 10.28 5.86
CA LEU A 135 -16.14 11.10 5.32
C LEU A 135 -15.22 11.56 6.46
N THR A 136 -13.92 11.59 6.20
CA THR A 136 -12.89 12.04 7.15
C THR A 136 -12.20 13.32 6.66
N MET A 137 -11.43 13.95 7.55
CA MET A 137 -10.57 15.09 7.19
C MET A 137 -9.18 14.66 6.70
N HIS A 138 -8.84 13.37 6.85
CA HIS A 138 -7.53 12.84 6.55
C HIS A 138 -7.22 12.87 5.05
N ARG A 139 -5.93 12.94 4.74
CA ARG A 139 -5.42 13.02 3.35
C ARG A 139 -5.00 11.67 2.78
N GLY A 140 -4.64 10.73 3.66
CA GLY A 140 -4.17 9.40 3.33
C GLY A 140 -4.89 8.32 4.15
N VAL A 141 -4.62 7.06 3.84
CA VAL A 141 -5.30 5.90 4.43
C VAL A 141 -4.40 5.06 5.33
N SER A 142 -3.09 5.23 5.24
CA SER A 142 -2.13 4.32 5.87
C SER A 142 -1.77 4.80 7.28
N PHE A 143 -2.56 4.41 8.28
CA PHE A 143 -2.34 4.76 9.68
C PHE A 143 -1.32 3.86 10.37
N SER A 144 -0.57 4.45 11.30
CA SER A 144 0.28 3.71 12.22
C SER A 144 -0.55 2.75 13.08
N PRO A 145 0.04 1.64 13.57
CA PRO A 145 -0.67 0.68 14.42
C PRO A 145 -1.34 1.30 15.67
N ASP A 146 -0.77 2.36 16.23
CA ASP A 146 -1.35 3.11 17.36
C ASP A 146 -2.33 4.23 16.95
N GLY A 147 -2.52 4.45 15.65
CA GLY A 147 -3.43 5.45 15.09
C GLY A 147 -2.98 6.90 15.26
N ARG A 148 -1.77 7.17 15.74
CA ARG A 148 -1.29 8.54 16.00
C ARG A 148 -0.81 9.27 14.76
N TYR A 149 -0.34 8.53 13.77
CA TYR A 149 0.22 9.06 12.54
C TYR A 149 -0.39 8.34 11.34
N TYR A 150 -0.39 9.00 10.19
CA TYR A 150 -0.69 8.36 8.92
C TYR A 150 0.12 9.02 7.83
N PHE A 151 0.27 8.36 6.70
CA PHE A 151 0.88 8.98 5.53
C PHE A 151 -0.05 9.00 4.33
N ASP A 152 0.20 9.96 3.44
CA ASP A 152 -0.39 10.02 2.12
C ASP A 152 0.66 9.73 1.04
N VAL A 153 0.20 9.05 0.00
CA VAL A 153 0.95 8.74 -1.22
C VAL A 153 0.14 9.35 -2.35
N PRO A 154 0.36 10.63 -2.66
CA PRO A 154 -0.48 11.35 -3.60
C PRO A 154 -0.39 10.70 -4.99
N THR A 155 -1.53 10.56 -5.66
CA THR A 155 -1.59 9.98 -7.01
C THR A 155 -1.19 10.96 -8.11
N GLU A 156 -1.19 12.27 -7.80
CA GLU A 156 -0.99 13.35 -8.77
C GLU A 156 0.30 14.15 -8.56
N GLU A 157 0.85 14.15 -7.35
CA GLU A 157 2.04 14.93 -7.00
C GLU A 157 3.09 13.98 -6.41
N PRO A 158 4.37 14.05 -6.84
CA PRO A 158 5.42 13.27 -6.23
C PRO A 158 5.62 13.72 -4.78
N GLY A 159 5.92 12.75 -3.92
CA GLY A 159 6.37 13.01 -2.55
C GLY A 159 5.50 12.37 -1.49
N PHE A 160 6.18 11.64 -0.62
CA PHE A 160 5.62 11.14 0.62
C PHE A 160 5.27 12.30 1.57
N ARG A 161 4.14 12.19 2.27
CA ARG A 161 3.77 13.10 3.35
C ARG A 161 3.34 12.35 4.60
N LEU A 162 3.93 12.70 5.73
CA LEU A 162 3.56 12.18 7.05
C LEU A 162 2.67 13.20 7.76
N TYR A 163 1.62 12.72 8.41
CA TYR A 163 0.67 13.55 9.14
C TYR A 163 0.45 13.01 10.55
N ARG A 164 0.22 13.91 11.51
CA ARG A 164 -0.35 13.55 12.80
C ARG A 164 -1.87 13.41 12.66
N ALA A 165 -2.41 12.29 13.15
CA ALA A 165 -3.82 11.94 12.95
C ALA A 165 -4.81 12.84 13.71
N SER A 166 -4.40 13.45 14.83
CA SER A 166 -5.29 14.25 15.67
C SER A 166 -5.70 15.59 15.06
N ASP A 167 -4.86 16.14 14.20
CA ASP A 167 -4.98 17.51 13.68
C ASP A 167 -4.59 17.65 12.19
N ASP A 168 -4.24 16.55 11.52
CA ASP A 168 -3.75 16.51 10.13
C ASP A 168 -2.54 17.44 9.88
N GLN A 169 -1.74 17.71 10.92
CA GLN A 169 -0.52 18.49 10.81
C GLN A 169 0.53 17.73 9.99
N ASP A 170 1.12 18.38 8.98
CA ASP A 170 2.24 17.81 8.21
C ASP A 170 3.50 17.74 9.08
N MET A 171 3.95 16.52 9.32
CA MET A 171 5.12 16.16 10.13
C MET A 171 6.31 15.74 9.26
N THR A 172 6.21 15.83 7.94
CA THR A 172 7.25 15.31 7.02
C THR A 172 8.62 15.94 7.30
N ASN A 173 8.64 17.24 7.62
CA ASN A 173 9.88 17.99 7.87
C ASN A 173 10.52 17.69 9.24
N THR A 174 9.89 16.87 10.09
CA THR A 174 10.49 16.45 11.36
C THR A 174 11.32 15.18 11.20
N LEU A 175 11.24 14.49 10.07
CA LEU A 175 12.00 13.28 9.80
C LEU A 175 13.49 13.60 9.60
N GLU A 176 14.36 12.80 10.21
CA GLU A 176 15.82 12.86 10.04
C GLU A 176 16.27 12.28 8.68
N LEU A 177 15.56 12.63 7.61
CA LEU A 177 15.91 12.35 6.22
C LEU A 177 16.04 13.66 5.44
N PRO A 178 17.03 13.78 4.53
CA PRO A 178 17.08 14.91 3.61
C PRO A 178 15.79 15.03 2.79
N ALA A 179 15.29 16.25 2.61
CA ALA A 179 14.04 16.50 1.89
C ALA A 179 14.04 15.88 0.48
N GLU A 180 15.17 15.91 -0.22
CA GLU A 180 15.34 15.27 -1.53
C GLU A 180 15.16 13.74 -1.46
N GLN A 181 15.62 13.10 -0.39
CA GLN A 181 15.44 11.65 -0.24
C GLN A 181 13.98 11.28 0.06
N ILE A 182 13.23 12.18 0.69
CA ILE A 182 11.80 12.00 0.95
C ILE A 182 11.00 12.23 -0.34
N GLU A 183 11.33 13.28 -1.10
CA GLU A 183 10.67 13.64 -2.35
C GLU A 183 10.74 12.51 -3.40
N TRP A 184 11.91 11.89 -3.53
CA TRP A 184 12.16 10.81 -4.50
C TRP A 184 12.04 9.41 -3.91
N GLY A 185 11.80 9.32 -2.60
CA GLY A 185 11.69 8.07 -1.88
C GLY A 185 10.30 7.47 -1.99
N TYR A 186 10.14 6.30 -1.40
CA TYR A 186 8.86 5.61 -1.34
C TYR A 186 8.74 4.87 -0.02
N GLU A 187 7.57 5.01 0.59
CA GLU A 187 7.19 4.29 1.79
C GLU A 187 6.91 2.83 1.50
N ARG A 188 7.16 1.99 2.50
CA ARG A 188 6.77 0.57 2.45
C ARG A 188 5.72 0.22 3.49
N GLY A 189 5.31 1.18 4.32
CA GLY A 189 4.27 1.05 5.34
C GLY A 189 4.83 1.00 6.76
N TRP A 190 4.00 0.57 7.71
CA TRP A 190 4.29 0.62 9.14
C TRP A 190 4.84 -0.70 9.66
N VAL A 191 5.87 -0.64 10.48
CA VAL A 191 6.46 -1.80 11.13
C VAL A 191 5.43 -2.47 12.08
N PRO A 192 5.13 -3.77 11.97
CA PRO A 192 4.07 -4.43 12.71
C PRO A 192 4.54 -4.68 14.13
N GLY A 193 3.60 -4.67 15.07
CA GLY A 193 3.91 -4.86 16.49
C GLY A 193 4.64 -3.67 17.13
N THR A 194 4.96 -2.62 16.37
CA THR A 194 5.43 -1.34 16.90
C THR A 194 4.28 -0.34 16.94
N LYS A 195 4.50 0.83 17.56
CA LYS A 195 3.48 1.88 17.65
C LYS A 195 3.34 2.67 16.35
N HIS A 196 4.43 3.31 15.92
CA HIS A 196 4.45 4.23 14.78
C HIS A 196 5.82 4.28 14.10
N VAL A 197 6.49 3.14 13.98
CA VAL A 197 7.75 3.06 13.22
C VAL A 197 7.41 2.88 11.75
N LEU A 198 7.82 3.84 10.92
CA LEU A 198 7.65 3.87 9.48
C LEU A 198 8.84 3.20 8.79
N ILE A 199 8.58 2.36 7.79
CA ILE A 199 9.61 1.90 6.87
C ILE A 199 9.60 2.75 5.62
N PHE A 200 10.77 3.29 5.30
CA PHE A 200 10.96 4.17 4.16
C PHE A 200 12.16 3.71 3.33
N ILE A 201 12.06 3.87 2.01
CA ILE A 201 13.17 3.68 1.08
C ILE A 201 13.60 5.06 0.60
N PRO A 202 14.78 5.54 1.05
CA PRO A 202 15.29 6.83 0.61
C PRO A 202 15.44 6.87 -0.91
N GLY A 203 14.90 7.92 -1.52
CA GLY A 203 15.07 8.20 -2.93
C GLY A 203 16.45 8.76 -3.24
N SER A 204 16.85 8.62 -4.50
CA SER A 204 17.94 9.42 -5.05
C SER A 204 17.36 10.26 -6.19
N PRO A 205 17.65 11.57 -6.24
CA PRO A 205 17.19 12.39 -7.34
C PRO A 205 17.70 11.80 -8.66
N PRO A 206 16.90 11.82 -9.73
CA PRO A 206 17.38 11.40 -11.04
C PRO A 206 18.60 12.25 -11.40
N HIS A 207 19.71 11.61 -11.79
CA HIS A 207 20.91 12.33 -12.19
C HIS A 207 20.55 13.36 -13.27
N ALA A 208 20.71 14.65 -12.93
CA ALA A 208 20.50 15.73 -13.88
C ALA A 208 21.43 15.52 -15.08
N ARG A 209 20.85 15.32 -16.26
CA ARG A 209 21.62 15.13 -17.48
C ARG A 209 22.41 16.41 -17.77
N MET A 210 23.72 16.26 -17.99
CA MET A 210 24.50 17.36 -18.52
C MET A 210 24.18 17.57 -20.02
N PRO A 211 24.13 18.82 -20.52
CA PRO A 211 24.00 19.08 -21.94
C PRO A 211 25.07 18.33 -22.74
N GLY A 212 24.67 17.59 -23.78
CA GLY A 212 25.59 16.82 -24.64
C GLY A 212 25.85 15.37 -24.20
N GLN A 213 25.31 14.92 -23.06
CA GLN A 213 25.45 13.53 -22.62
C GLN A 213 24.64 12.60 -23.53
N ARG A 214 25.31 11.61 -24.16
CA ARG A 214 24.68 10.65 -25.07
C ARG A 214 23.61 9.88 -24.31
N ARG A 215 22.39 9.82 -24.88
CA ARG A 215 21.29 9.02 -24.31
C ARG A 215 21.74 7.56 -24.31
N GLU A 216 22.02 7.01 -23.13
CA GLU A 216 22.17 5.56 -23.03
C GLU A 216 20.89 4.90 -23.56
N PRO A 217 21.00 3.88 -24.42
CA PRO A 217 19.83 3.16 -24.87
C PRO A 217 19.11 2.65 -23.64
N ALA A 218 17.79 2.87 -23.57
CA ALA A 218 16.99 2.33 -22.49
C ALA A 218 17.30 0.84 -22.40
N ARG A 219 17.91 0.40 -21.28
CA ARG A 219 18.07 -1.02 -21.03
C ARG A 219 16.66 -1.60 -21.10
N ARG A 220 16.41 -2.47 -22.07
CA ARG A 220 15.19 -3.27 -22.09
C ARG A 220 15.25 -4.15 -20.85
N ILE A 221 14.62 -3.69 -19.79
CA ILE A 221 14.32 -4.54 -18.65
C ILE A 221 13.33 -5.56 -19.18
N ASP A 222 13.67 -6.84 -19.10
CA ASP A 222 12.71 -7.90 -19.39
C ASP A 222 11.52 -7.72 -18.43
N PRO A 223 10.30 -7.44 -18.94
CA PRO A 223 9.14 -7.24 -18.09
C PRO A 223 8.76 -8.49 -17.28
N ASN A 224 9.31 -9.66 -17.63
CA ASN A 224 9.10 -10.91 -16.91
C ASN A 224 10.25 -11.25 -15.93
N ALA A 225 11.34 -10.47 -15.90
CA ALA A 225 12.41 -10.70 -14.95
C ALA A 225 11.97 -10.25 -13.55
N PRO A 226 12.09 -11.10 -12.51
CA PRO A 226 11.88 -10.69 -11.13
C PRO A 226 12.83 -9.53 -10.80
N GLN A 227 12.29 -8.35 -10.52
CA GLN A 227 13.07 -7.21 -10.07
C GLN A 227 13.30 -7.34 -8.56
N LEU A 228 14.30 -8.12 -8.20
CA LEU A 228 14.77 -8.26 -6.83
C LEU A 228 15.95 -7.32 -6.61
N TYR A 229 15.86 -6.47 -5.59
CA TYR A 229 16.94 -5.58 -5.18
C TYR A 229 17.45 -5.96 -3.79
N PRO A 230 18.11 -7.13 -3.63
CA PRO A 230 18.49 -7.65 -2.32
C PRO A 230 19.51 -6.77 -1.58
N ASP A 231 20.19 -5.88 -2.29
CA ASP A 231 21.16 -4.94 -1.71
C ASP A 231 20.56 -3.53 -1.47
N ARG A 232 19.25 -3.37 -1.65
CA ARG A 232 18.55 -2.10 -1.40
C ARG A 232 18.62 -1.76 0.09
N TRP A 233 18.96 -0.51 0.40
CA TRP A 233 18.90 0.03 1.76
C TRP A 233 17.51 0.58 2.08
N ASN A 234 17.02 0.23 3.26
CA ASN A 234 15.78 0.73 3.85
C ASN A 234 16.12 1.41 5.17
N VAL A 235 15.28 2.35 5.60
CA VAL A 235 15.35 2.98 6.91
C VAL A 235 14.08 2.74 7.70
N ALA A 236 14.22 2.53 9.00
CA ALA A 236 13.12 2.59 9.95
C ALA A 236 13.17 3.94 10.69
N LEU A 237 12.05 4.65 10.69
CA LEU A 237 11.90 5.98 11.28
C LEU A 237 10.86 5.93 12.38
N ASP A 238 11.16 6.50 13.54
CA ASP A 238 10.16 6.78 14.54
C ASP A 238 9.38 8.03 14.13
N ALA A 239 8.08 7.89 13.85
CA ALA A 239 7.27 9.02 13.37
C ALA A 239 7.02 10.12 14.42
N GLU A 240 7.19 9.82 15.71
CA GLU A 240 6.98 10.77 16.81
C GLU A 240 8.19 11.66 17.02
N THR A 241 9.38 11.07 17.01
CA THR A 241 10.65 11.78 17.22
C THR A 241 11.31 12.22 15.91
N GLY A 242 10.94 11.59 14.80
CA GLY A 242 11.56 11.77 13.49
C GLY A 242 12.86 10.99 13.28
N GLN A 243 13.36 10.31 14.32
CA GLN A 243 14.70 9.73 14.31
C GLN A 243 14.79 8.46 13.47
N ILE A 244 15.95 8.26 12.84
CA ILE A 244 16.30 6.97 12.24
C ILE A 244 16.62 5.99 13.37
N VAL A 245 15.73 5.01 13.58
CA VAL A 245 15.92 3.98 14.62
C VAL A 245 16.66 2.75 14.11
N ASP A 246 16.63 2.48 12.80
CA ASP A 246 17.40 1.39 12.20
C ASP A 246 17.66 1.61 10.69
N ARG A 247 18.68 0.93 10.17
CA ARG A 247 18.99 0.84 8.74
C ARG A 247 19.32 -0.60 8.38
N PHE A 248 18.63 -1.12 7.37
CA PHE A 248 18.83 -2.51 6.96
C PHE A 248 18.77 -2.71 5.46
N GLN A 249 19.53 -3.68 4.97
CA GLN A 249 19.51 -4.11 3.57
C GLN A 249 18.41 -5.15 3.33
N GLY A 250 17.90 -5.19 2.10
CA GLY A 250 16.97 -6.20 1.62
C GLY A 250 15.85 -5.60 0.78
N ASP A 251 15.24 -6.42 -0.07
CA ASP A 251 14.03 -5.99 -0.78
C ASP A 251 12.81 -6.33 0.08
N LEU A 252 11.96 -5.34 0.31
CA LEU A 252 10.67 -5.52 0.98
C LEU A 252 9.57 -5.97 0.00
N GLY A 253 9.96 -6.30 -1.24
CA GLY A 253 9.05 -6.82 -2.26
C GLY A 253 7.89 -5.86 -2.55
N ALA A 254 6.73 -6.40 -2.91
CA ALA A 254 5.54 -5.60 -3.24
C ALA A 254 4.66 -5.22 -2.01
N GLY A 255 5.29 -4.91 -0.86
CA GLY A 255 4.61 -4.40 0.33
C GLY A 255 4.32 -5.47 1.39
N TRP A 256 3.51 -5.12 2.39
CA TRP A 256 3.05 -6.00 3.48
C TRP A 256 2.18 -7.15 2.94
N LYS A 257 2.82 -8.20 2.45
CA LYS A 257 2.18 -9.35 1.78
C LYS A 257 1.69 -10.45 2.72
N THR A 258 1.42 -10.11 3.97
CA THR A 258 0.98 -11.08 4.97
C THR A 258 0.14 -10.42 6.04
N ASN A 259 -0.76 -11.20 6.64
CA ASN A 259 -1.51 -10.84 7.84
C ASN A 259 -0.72 -11.12 9.14
N ALA A 260 0.52 -11.61 9.04
CA ALA A 260 1.39 -11.86 10.18
C ALA A 260 2.10 -10.57 10.63
N PRO A 261 2.35 -10.37 11.95
CA PRO A 261 3.10 -9.23 12.46
C PRO A 261 4.62 -9.43 12.25
N ALA A 262 5.03 -9.62 11.01
CA ALA A 262 6.43 -9.83 10.62
C ALA A 262 6.69 -9.19 9.26
N LEU A 263 7.89 -8.66 9.08
CA LEU A 263 8.34 -8.05 7.84
C LEU A 263 9.03 -9.13 6.97
N PRO A 264 8.47 -9.51 5.81
CA PRO A 264 9.19 -10.33 4.85
C PRO A 264 10.28 -9.49 4.18
N VAL A 265 11.53 -9.88 4.35
CA VAL A 265 12.71 -9.25 3.75
C VAL A 265 13.40 -10.24 2.84
N GLU A 266 13.47 -9.94 1.55
CA GLU A 266 14.18 -10.74 0.58
C GLU A 266 15.66 -10.32 0.52
N ARG A 267 16.53 -11.27 0.84
CA ARG A 267 17.99 -11.14 0.83
C ARG A 267 18.59 -12.10 -0.20
N ARG A 268 19.89 -11.95 -0.48
CA ARG A 268 20.64 -12.90 -1.32
C ARG A 268 20.57 -14.35 -0.81
N SER A 269 20.43 -14.55 0.50
CA SER A 269 20.33 -15.85 1.14
C SER A 269 18.92 -16.45 1.16
N GLY A 270 17.91 -15.72 0.65
CA GLY A 270 16.49 -16.11 0.69
C GLY A 270 15.62 -15.09 1.42
N VAL A 271 14.37 -15.47 1.69
CA VAL A 271 13.39 -14.64 2.41
C VAL A 271 13.53 -14.85 3.92
N GLU A 272 13.66 -13.76 4.65
CA GLU A 272 13.69 -13.72 6.12
C GLU A 272 12.43 -13.04 6.64
N LEU A 273 11.83 -13.59 7.71
CA LEU A 273 10.77 -12.90 8.45
C LEU A 273 11.39 -12.13 9.62
N VAL A 274 11.56 -10.82 9.44
CA VAL A 274 12.08 -9.95 10.49
C VAL A 274 10.93 -9.60 11.44
N ARG A 275 11.06 -10.02 12.69
CA ARG A 275 10.20 -9.54 13.77
C ARG A 275 10.92 -8.39 14.47
N PRO A 276 10.38 -7.16 14.40
CA PRO A 276 10.90 -6.03 15.15
C PRO A 276 10.90 -6.40 16.63
N ARG A 277 12.01 -6.18 17.32
CA ARG A 277 12.05 -6.35 18.78
C ARG A 277 11.25 -5.20 19.41
N PRO A 278 10.46 -5.47 20.47
CA PRO A 278 9.69 -4.44 21.16
C PRO A 278 10.58 -3.37 21.79
#